data_AF-A0AAW3D3K6-F1
#
_entry.id   AF-A0AAW3D3K6-F1
#
_cell.length_a   1.000
_cell.length_b   1.000
_cell.length_c   1.000
_cell.angle_alpha   90.00
_cell.angle_beta   90.00
_cell.angle_gamma   90.00
#
_symmetry.space_group_name_H-M   'P 1'
#
loop_
_entity.id
_entity.type
_entity.pdbx_description
1 polymer ?
#
loop_
_entity_poly.entity_id
_entity_poly.type
_entity_poly.pdbx_seq_one_letter_code
_entity_poly.pdbx_strand_id
1 'polypeptide(L)'
;MSVREVCIAGKCNKLITLKNDNIELILLDQGATVFSLKTKDKHGKFENIVLQYHDITEYYHNSSYFGATVGRVAGRIKDAKFLFDGKTYYLEKNYQDKHTLHGGFNGITLQKFTFEFITFNRVRFTTIQKSVNDKFPADVTIGVTYELLENSIVIYFDAVATADTILNITNHCYYNLSGDYKTTIVDHQLKVPATQFVNVDEDLIPIDIQDLPQEMDFRQKTYIGDKLKYHNSKYFRNGGIDHCYSA
;
A
#
# COMPACT_ATOMS: atom_id res chain seq x y z
N MET A 1 -19.66 -11.72 8.13
CA MET A 1 -19.43 -10.32 7.69
C MET A 1 -20.17 -9.36 8.60
N SER A 2 -19.67 -8.15 8.80
CA SER A 2 -20.37 -7.08 9.54
C SER A 2 -19.86 -5.70 9.12
N VAL A 3 -20.64 -4.66 9.43
CA VAL A 3 -20.25 -3.25 9.26
C VAL A 3 -20.44 -2.52 10.57
N ARG A 4 -19.45 -1.74 10.97
CA ARG A 4 -19.51 -0.83 12.12
C ARG A 4 -19.17 0.58 11.67
N GLU A 5 -19.97 1.55 12.06
CA GLU A 5 -19.66 2.96 11.85
C GLU A 5 -18.99 3.56 13.09
N VAL A 6 -17.98 4.40 12.88
CA VAL A 6 -17.24 5.12 13.93
C VAL A 6 -17.20 6.58 13.53
N CYS A 7 -17.85 7.43 14.33
CA CYS A 7 -17.90 8.87 14.10
C CYS A 7 -17.11 9.62 15.19
N ILE A 8 -16.12 10.40 14.79
CA ILE A 8 -15.29 11.23 15.69
C ILE A 8 -15.19 12.62 15.10
N ALA A 9 -15.49 13.64 15.91
CA ALA A 9 -15.46 15.06 15.51
C ALA A 9 -16.23 15.36 14.18
N GLY A 10 -17.39 14.73 14.00
CA GLY A 10 -18.25 14.95 12.82
C GLY A 10 -17.82 14.22 11.54
N LYS A 11 -16.70 13.47 11.57
CA LYS A 11 -16.28 12.59 10.47
C LYS A 11 -16.59 11.15 10.82
N CYS A 12 -17.19 10.42 9.89
CA CYS A 12 -17.57 9.01 10.06
C CYS A 12 -16.77 8.10 9.15
N ASN A 13 -16.32 6.99 9.70
CA ASN A 13 -15.58 5.92 9.06
C ASN A 13 -16.36 4.61 9.20
N LYS A 14 -16.43 3.82 8.12
CA LYS A 14 -17.04 2.49 8.15
C LYS A 14 -15.96 1.43 8.18
N LEU A 15 -16.04 0.56 9.19
CA LEU A 15 -15.23 -0.64 9.33
C LEU A 15 -16.03 -1.84 8.83
N ILE A 16 -15.51 -2.52 7.81
CA ILE A 16 -16.12 -3.67 7.15
C ILE A 16 -15.33 -4.90 7.56
N THR A 17 -15.99 -5.89 8.18
CA THR A 17 -15.33 -7.13 8.61
C THR A 17 -15.70 -8.30 7.71
N LEU A 18 -14.71 -8.97 7.14
CA LEU A 18 -14.80 -10.31 6.55
C LEU A 18 -14.09 -11.30 7.48
N LYS A 19 -14.68 -12.47 7.73
CA LYS A 19 -14.12 -13.45 8.65
C LYS A 19 -14.49 -14.88 8.26
N ASN A 20 -13.54 -15.78 8.44
CA ASN A 20 -13.74 -17.23 8.45
C ASN A 20 -12.97 -17.84 9.65
N ASP A 21 -12.78 -19.15 9.65
CA ASP A 21 -12.11 -19.85 10.75
C ASP A 21 -10.61 -19.54 10.87
N ASN A 22 -9.96 -19.00 9.84
CA ASN A 22 -8.50 -18.82 9.81
C ASN A 22 -8.07 -17.35 9.78
N ILE A 23 -8.92 -16.46 9.24
CA ILE A 23 -8.60 -15.06 8.99
C ILE A 23 -9.77 -14.16 9.42
N GLU A 24 -9.43 -13.06 10.08
CA GLU A 24 -10.32 -11.91 10.28
C GLU A 24 -9.70 -10.69 9.59
N LEU A 25 -10.38 -10.18 8.57
CA LEU A 25 -9.98 -9.01 7.80
C LEU A 25 -10.94 -7.85 8.11
N ILE A 26 -10.41 -6.74 8.61
CA ILE A 26 -11.15 -5.50 8.83
C ILE A 26 -10.65 -4.46 7.84
N LEU A 27 -11.57 -3.91 7.06
CA LEU A 27 -11.33 -2.92 6.04
C LEU A 27 -11.96 -1.59 6.46
N LEU A 28 -11.38 -0.49 6.00
CA LEU A 28 -11.85 0.87 6.23
C LEU A 28 -12.27 1.49 4.88
N ASP A 29 -13.43 2.14 4.86
CA ASP A 29 -13.99 2.79 3.67
C ASP A 29 -13.12 3.93 3.11
N GLN A 30 -12.32 4.58 3.96
CA GLN A 30 -11.32 5.53 3.50
C GLN A 30 -10.10 4.80 2.92
N GLY A 31 -9.74 5.14 1.67
CA GLY A 31 -8.64 4.53 0.94
C GLY A 31 -8.83 3.05 0.61
N ALA A 32 -10.04 2.51 0.81
CA ALA A 32 -10.31 1.07 0.78
C ALA A 32 -9.23 0.30 1.56
N THR A 33 -8.95 0.76 2.78
CA THR A 33 -7.76 0.43 3.55
C THR A 33 -7.89 -0.91 4.27
N VAL A 34 -6.83 -1.72 4.28
CA VAL A 34 -6.71 -2.85 5.22
C VAL A 34 -6.38 -2.28 6.60
N PHE A 35 -7.39 -2.22 7.46
CA PHE A 35 -7.25 -1.68 8.82
C PHE A 35 -6.65 -2.72 9.77
N SER A 36 -7.13 -3.97 9.71
CA SER A 36 -6.57 -5.08 10.48
C SER A 36 -6.65 -6.38 9.68
N LEU A 37 -5.63 -7.22 9.85
CA LEU A 37 -5.56 -8.56 9.33
C LEU A 37 -5.08 -9.47 10.46
N LYS A 38 -5.99 -10.30 10.99
CA LYS A 38 -5.66 -11.27 12.02
C LYS A 38 -5.63 -12.69 11.48
N THR A 39 -4.63 -13.45 11.90
CA THR A 39 -4.48 -14.87 11.59
C THR A 39 -4.23 -15.66 12.88
N LYS A 40 -4.50 -16.96 12.85
CA LYS A 40 -4.14 -17.87 13.96
C LYS A 40 -2.64 -18.09 14.04
N ASP A 41 -2.08 -18.03 15.25
CA ASP A 41 -0.76 -18.57 15.55
C ASP A 41 -0.80 -20.11 15.71
N LYS A 42 0.35 -20.72 16.04
CA LYS A 42 0.46 -22.18 16.26
C LYS A 42 -0.37 -22.69 17.45
N HIS A 43 -0.86 -21.81 18.33
CA HIS A 43 -1.72 -22.13 19.47
C HIS A 43 -3.20 -21.81 19.19
N GLY A 44 -3.54 -21.38 17.97
CA GLY A 44 -4.89 -21.02 17.56
C GLY A 44 -5.33 -19.62 18.00
N LYS A 45 -4.42 -18.79 18.53
CA LYS A 45 -4.72 -17.42 18.94
C LYS A 45 -4.74 -16.50 17.72
N PHE A 46 -5.81 -15.73 17.56
CA PHE A 46 -5.91 -14.68 16.54
C PHE A 46 -5.21 -13.40 16.99
N GLU A 47 -4.26 -12.92 16.22
CA GLU A 47 -3.52 -11.67 16.48
C GLU A 47 -3.32 -10.89 15.18
N ASN A 48 -3.23 -9.56 15.28
CA ASN A 48 -3.09 -8.70 14.11
C ASN A 48 -1.66 -8.74 13.57
N ILE A 49 -1.51 -8.93 12.26
CA ILE A 49 -0.21 -9.08 11.60
C ILE A 49 0.12 -7.95 10.62
N VAL A 50 -0.68 -6.88 10.59
CA VAL A 50 -0.42 -5.67 9.78
C VAL A 50 -0.44 -4.43 10.64
N LEU A 51 0.43 -3.45 10.38
CA LEU A 51 0.45 -2.20 11.14
C LEU A 51 -0.83 -1.37 10.91
N GLN A 52 -1.29 -0.73 11.99
CA GLN A 52 -2.44 0.16 12.01
C GLN A 52 -2.17 1.32 12.98
N TYR A 53 -2.85 2.46 12.78
CA TYR A 53 -2.85 3.52 13.78
C TYR A 53 -3.67 3.13 15.02
N HIS A 54 -3.27 3.63 16.18
CA HIS A 54 -4.06 3.44 17.40
C HIS A 54 -5.34 4.27 17.36
N ASP A 55 -5.25 5.52 16.89
CA ASP A 55 -6.41 6.38 16.67
C ASP A 55 -6.85 6.28 15.20
N ILE A 56 -8.10 5.87 14.98
CA ILE A 56 -8.72 5.80 13.65
C ILE A 56 -8.76 7.16 12.95
N THR A 57 -8.71 8.28 13.68
CA THR A 57 -8.68 9.62 13.07
C THR A 57 -7.37 9.91 12.35
N GLU A 58 -6.28 9.22 12.68
CA GLU A 58 -4.99 9.36 11.97
C GLU A 58 -5.10 8.94 10.50
N TYR A 59 -6.03 8.04 10.17
CA TYR A 59 -6.31 7.67 8.78
C TYR A 59 -6.84 8.83 7.94
N TYR A 60 -7.36 9.92 8.52
CA TYR A 60 -7.73 11.12 7.75
C TYR A 60 -6.55 11.77 7.03
N HIS A 61 -5.34 11.54 7.52
CA HIS A 61 -4.10 11.99 6.89
C HIS A 61 -3.24 10.83 6.38
N ASN A 62 -3.29 9.68 7.07
CA ASN A 62 -2.60 8.44 6.75
C ASN A 62 -1.16 8.65 6.24
N SER A 63 -0.34 9.36 7.03
CA SER A 63 1.01 9.79 6.63
C SER A 63 1.97 8.65 6.32
N SER A 64 1.71 7.45 6.85
CA SER A 64 2.49 6.23 6.62
C SER A 64 1.85 5.30 5.58
N TYR A 65 0.69 5.69 5.04
CA TYR A 65 -0.10 4.92 4.07
C TYR A 65 -0.53 3.53 4.59
N PHE A 66 -0.59 3.30 5.90
CA PHE A 66 -0.85 1.98 6.48
C PHE A 66 -2.08 1.31 5.87
N GLY A 67 -1.83 0.22 5.14
CA GLY A 67 -2.85 -0.64 4.55
C GLY A 67 -3.69 -0.02 3.44
N ALA A 68 -3.45 1.23 3.06
CA ALA A 68 -4.29 1.95 2.11
C ALA A 68 -4.04 1.51 0.67
N THR A 69 -5.04 1.70 -0.18
CA THR A 69 -4.86 1.70 -1.63
C THR A 69 -4.16 2.99 -2.04
N VAL A 70 -3.01 2.89 -2.71
CA VAL A 70 -2.19 4.05 -3.13
C VAL A 70 -2.15 4.18 -4.65
N GLY A 71 -2.23 5.41 -5.15
CA GLY A 71 -2.32 5.74 -6.57
C GLY A 71 -2.79 7.20 -6.79
N ARG A 72 -2.94 7.71 -8.02
CA ARG A 72 -3.02 7.00 -9.30
C ARG A 72 -1.77 6.26 -9.73
N VAL A 73 -0.59 6.76 -9.32
CA VAL A 73 0.70 6.09 -9.53
C VAL A 73 1.36 5.90 -8.17
N ALA A 74 1.56 4.65 -7.78
CA ALA A 74 2.31 4.27 -6.60
C ALA A 74 3.82 4.51 -6.81
N GLY A 75 4.52 4.90 -5.76
CA GLY A 75 5.93 5.30 -5.82
C GLY A 75 6.08 6.77 -6.17
N ARG A 76 7.24 7.11 -6.73
CA ARG A 76 7.67 8.51 -6.97
C ARG A 76 7.66 8.86 -8.45
N ILE A 77 7.15 10.05 -8.78
CA ILE A 77 7.28 10.68 -10.10
C ILE A 77 8.27 11.83 -9.97
N LYS A 78 9.39 11.69 -10.70
CA LYS A 78 10.48 12.67 -10.73
C LYS A 78 9.95 14.05 -11.12
N ASP A 79 10.45 15.06 -10.44
CA ASP A 79 10.12 16.50 -10.59
C ASP A 79 8.62 16.84 -10.61
N ALA A 80 7.76 15.94 -10.09
CA ALA A 80 6.31 16.04 -10.12
C ALA A 80 5.77 16.36 -11.53
N LYS A 81 6.34 15.72 -12.56
CA LYS A 81 5.87 15.88 -13.93
C LYS A 81 6.13 14.63 -14.76
N PHE A 82 5.34 14.48 -15.81
CA PHE A 82 5.57 13.43 -16.80
C PHE A 82 5.11 13.91 -18.19
N LEU A 83 5.68 13.29 -19.22
CA LEU A 83 5.28 13.49 -20.62
C LEU A 83 4.29 12.38 -20.99
N PHE A 84 3.13 12.77 -21.51
CA PHE A 84 2.12 11.85 -21.99
C PHE A 84 1.45 12.46 -23.22
N ASP A 85 1.40 11.72 -24.32
CA ASP A 85 0.89 12.17 -25.62
C ASP A 85 1.41 13.55 -26.06
N GLY A 86 2.72 13.75 -25.92
CA GLY A 86 3.39 15.00 -26.32
C GLY A 86 3.09 16.20 -25.41
N LYS A 87 2.30 16.04 -24.36
CA LYS A 87 1.97 17.07 -23.37
C LYS A 87 2.66 16.80 -22.04
N THR A 88 3.24 17.84 -21.44
CA THR A 88 3.77 17.77 -20.08
C THR A 88 2.64 18.01 -19.08
N TYR A 89 2.46 17.07 -18.16
CA TYR A 89 1.55 17.19 -17.02
C TYR A 89 2.37 17.52 -15.77
N TYR A 90 1.90 18.49 -15.00
CA TYR A 90 2.50 18.90 -13.73
C TYR A 90 1.59 18.46 -12.59
N LEU A 91 2.19 17.83 -11.60
CA LEU A 91 1.54 17.22 -10.45
C LEU A 91 1.92 17.96 -9.16
N GLU A 92 1.30 17.56 -8.05
CA GLU A 92 1.63 18.08 -6.73
C GLU A 92 2.99 17.55 -6.25
N LYS A 93 3.77 18.42 -5.60
CA LYS A 93 5.09 18.10 -5.04
C LYS A 93 4.97 17.74 -3.56
N ASN A 94 4.36 16.60 -3.26
CA ASN A 94 4.12 16.17 -1.88
C ASN A 94 5.29 15.38 -1.26
N TYR A 95 6.40 15.21 -1.96
CA TYR A 95 7.60 14.58 -1.45
C TYR A 95 8.82 15.48 -1.64
N GLN A 96 9.44 15.85 -0.52
CA GLN A 96 10.61 16.75 -0.45
C GLN A 96 10.43 18.05 -1.25
N ASP A 97 9.19 18.54 -1.38
CA ASP A 97 8.81 19.70 -2.19
C ASP A 97 9.31 19.65 -3.65
N LYS A 98 9.58 18.44 -4.17
CA LYS A 98 10.21 18.21 -5.47
C LYS A 98 9.51 17.16 -6.32
N HIS A 99 9.07 16.07 -5.72
CA HIS A 99 8.51 14.90 -6.40
C HIS A 99 7.05 14.67 -6.00
N THR A 100 6.32 13.93 -6.85
CA THR A 100 5.01 13.39 -6.47
C THR A 100 5.21 11.99 -5.91
N LEU A 101 4.64 11.72 -4.74
CA LEU A 101 4.63 10.40 -4.10
C LEU A 101 3.19 9.93 -3.97
N HIS A 102 2.93 8.69 -4.38
CA HIS A 102 1.64 7.99 -4.18
C HIS A 102 0.40 8.79 -4.62
N GLY A 103 0.52 9.54 -5.72
CA GLY A 103 -0.58 10.31 -6.32
C GLY A 103 -0.83 11.71 -5.76
N GLY A 104 0.02 12.23 -4.88
CA GLY A 104 -0.08 13.62 -4.40
C GLY A 104 -0.78 13.77 -3.05
N PHE A 105 -1.05 15.02 -2.63
CA PHE A 105 -1.76 15.33 -1.39
C PHE A 105 -3.22 14.90 -1.44
N ASN A 106 -3.82 14.87 -2.63
CA ASN A 106 -5.21 14.51 -2.86
C ASN A 106 -5.37 13.10 -3.49
N GLY A 107 -4.37 12.24 -3.31
CA GLY A 107 -4.35 10.87 -3.84
C GLY A 107 -5.49 9.98 -3.33
N ILE A 108 -5.65 8.83 -3.99
CA ILE A 108 -6.78 7.91 -3.73
C ILE A 108 -6.78 7.33 -2.31
N THR A 109 -5.61 7.31 -1.66
CA THR A 109 -5.39 6.94 -0.26
C THR A 109 -6.35 7.64 0.71
N LEU A 110 -6.67 8.92 0.44
CA LEU A 110 -7.48 9.73 1.35
C LEU A 110 -8.95 9.80 0.95
N GLN A 111 -9.30 9.26 -0.21
CA GLN A 111 -10.67 9.32 -0.70
C GLN A 111 -11.57 8.39 0.06
N LYS A 112 -12.83 8.80 0.19
CA LYS A 112 -13.90 7.91 0.65
C LYS A 112 -14.36 7.03 -0.49
N PHE A 113 -14.45 5.73 -0.22
CA PHE A 113 -15.01 4.76 -1.14
C PHE A 113 -16.42 4.41 -0.67
N THR A 114 -17.35 4.33 -1.62
CA THR A 114 -18.58 3.57 -1.40
C THR A 114 -18.24 2.09 -1.45
N PHE A 115 -19.07 1.24 -0.86
CA PHE A 115 -18.86 -0.20 -0.93
C PHE A 115 -20.16 -0.98 -1.02
N GLU A 116 -20.04 -2.19 -1.56
CA GLU A 116 -21.09 -3.18 -1.62
C GLU A 116 -20.51 -4.58 -1.36
N PHE A 117 -21.28 -5.43 -0.67
CA PHE A 117 -20.94 -6.85 -0.57
C PHE A 117 -21.39 -7.57 -1.83
N ILE A 118 -20.46 -8.24 -2.50
CA ILE A 118 -20.76 -9.10 -3.65
C ILE A 118 -21.24 -10.47 -3.15
N THR A 119 -20.57 -10.98 -2.11
CA THR A 119 -20.92 -12.20 -1.37
C THR A 119 -20.54 -12.04 0.10
N PHE A 120 -20.80 -13.04 0.94
CA PHE A 120 -20.46 -12.98 2.37
C PHE A 120 -18.95 -12.87 2.66
N ASN A 121 -18.11 -13.26 1.69
CA ASN A 121 -16.65 -13.25 1.77
C ASN A 121 -16.01 -12.27 0.77
N ARG A 122 -16.79 -11.44 0.07
CA ARG A 122 -16.27 -10.53 -0.96
C ARG A 122 -16.96 -9.17 -0.90
N VAL A 123 -16.16 -8.10 -0.85
CA VAL A 123 -16.64 -6.72 -0.82
C VAL A 123 -15.90 -5.89 -1.87
N ARG A 124 -16.65 -5.05 -2.59
CA ARG A 124 -16.12 -4.12 -3.58
C ARG A 124 -16.22 -2.71 -3.04
N PHE A 125 -15.13 -1.96 -3.12
CA PHE A 125 -15.03 -0.53 -2.88
C PHE A 125 -14.95 0.20 -4.20
N THR A 126 -15.65 1.32 -4.34
CA THR A 126 -15.60 2.17 -5.54
C THR A 126 -15.44 3.63 -5.16
N THR A 127 -14.58 4.35 -5.88
CA THR A 127 -14.50 5.83 -5.80
C THR A 127 -14.27 6.42 -7.19
N ILE A 128 -14.54 7.73 -7.32
CA ILE A 128 -14.23 8.48 -8.54
C ILE A 128 -13.15 9.50 -8.19
N GLN A 129 -11.96 9.29 -8.75
CA GLN A 129 -10.85 10.22 -8.62
C GLN A 129 -10.88 11.21 -9.79
N LYS A 130 -11.10 12.49 -9.49
CA LYS A 130 -11.23 13.53 -10.51
C LYS A 130 -9.89 14.18 -10.85
N SER A 131 -9.67 14.45 -12.13
CA SER A 131 -8.47 15.15 -12.65
C SER A 131 -8.23 16.49 -11.96
N VAL A 132 -9.31 17.21 -11.65
CA VAL A 132 -9.21 18.52 -10.98
C VAL A 132 -8.56 18.43 -9.59
N ASN A 133 -8.67 17.28 -8.92
CA ASN A 133 -8.16 17.06 -7.56
C ASN A 133 -6.67 16.69 -7.53
N ASP A 134 -6.21 15.84 -8.45
CA ASP A 134 -4.84 15.29 -8.42
C ASP A 134 -3.97 15.65 -9.63
N LYS A 135 -4.52 16.40 -10.58
CA LYS A 135 -3.85 16.92 -11.79
C LYS A 135 -3.40 15.86 -12.81
N PHE A 136 -3.71 14.59 -12.56
CA PHE A 136 -3.56 13.55 -13.59
C PHE A 136 -4.64 13.73 -14.67
N PRO A 137 -4.37 13.36 -15.95
CA PRO A 137 -5.37 13.44 -17.01
C PRO A 137 -6.57 12.53 -16.72
N ALA A 138 -7.74 12.94 -17.19
CA ALA A 138 -9.01 12.22 -17.07
C ALA A 138 -9.53 12.02 -15.63
N ASP A 139 -10.84 11.80 -15.52
CA ASP A 139 -11.46 11.29 -14.30
C ASP A 139 -11.38 9.76 -14.36
N VAL A 140 -11.18 9.11 -13.21
CA VAL A 140 -11.05 7.65 -13.14
C VAL A 140 -11.97 7.10 -12.06
N THR A 141 -12.86 6.21 -12.46
CA THR A 141 -13.60 5.35 -11.52
C THR A 141 -12.70 4.19 -11.15
N ILE A 142 -12.40 4.01 -9.87
CA ILE A 142 -11.48 2.98 -9.36
C ILE A 142 -12.28 2.00 -8.50
N GLY A 143 -12.14 0.72 -8.82
CA GLY A 143 -12.64 -0.41 -8.05
C GLY A 143 -11.53 -1.12 -7.29
N VAL A 144 -11.75 -1.39 -6.00
CA VAL A 144 -10.90 -2.27 -5.18
C VAL A 144 -11.77 -3.35 -4.57
N THR A 145 -11.56 -4.60 -4.96
CA THR A 145 -12.35 -5.72 -4.44
C THR A 145 -11.48 -6.59 -3.55
N TYR A 146 -11.93 -6.78 -2.31
CA TYR A 146 -11.31 -7.71 -1.36
C TYR A 146 -12.14 -8.99 -1.31
N GLU A 147 -11.47 -10.12 -1.47
CA GLU A 147 -12.06 -11.44 -1.33
C GLU A 147 -11.28 -12.24 -0.27
N LEU A 148 -12.02 -12.75 0.72
CA LEU A 148 -11.51 -13.61 1.74
C LEU A 148 -11.71 -15.07 1.35
N LEU A 149 -10.61 -15.75 1.05
CA LEU A 149 -10.57 -17.19 0.85
C LEU A 149 -10.22 -17.88 2.17
N GLU A 150 -10.18 -19.21 2.19
CA GLU A 150 -9.92 -19.98 3.41
C GLU A 150 -8.65 -19.53 4.15
N ASN A 151 -7.52 -19.42 3.43
CA ASN A 151 -6.20 -19.06 3.98
C ASN A 151 -5.53 -17.93 3.20
N SER A 152 -6.30 -17.12 2.48
CA SER A 152 -5.75 -16.08 1.62
C SER A 152 -6.70 -14.90 1.48
N ILE A 153 -6.12 -13.74 1.18
CA ILE A 153 -6.86 -12.55 0.76
C ILE A 153 -6.45 -12.26 -0.67
N VAL A 154 -7.44 -12.04 -1.52
CA VAL A 154 -7.22 -11.59 -2.90
C VAL A 154 -7.69 -10.15 -3.00
N ILE A 155 -6.85 -9.30 -3.57
CA ILE A 155 -7.15 -7.89 -3.84
C ILE A 155 -7.18 -7.71 -5.36
N TYR A 156 -8.34 -7.35 -5.90
CA TYR A 156 -8.51 -7.03 -7.31
C TYR A 156 -8.58 -5.51 -7.46
N PHE A 157 -7.86 -5.00 -8.44
CA PHE A 157 -7.94 -3.60 -8.87
C PHE A 157 -8.52 -3.56 -10.28
N ASP A 158 -9.47 -2.67 -10.49
CA ASP A 158 -9.96 -2.32 -11.82
C ASP A 158 -10.26 -0.83 -11.89
N ALA A 159 -10.24 -0.28 -13.10
CA ALA A 159 -10.47 1.14 -13.30
C ALA A 159 -11.03 1.41 -14.70
N VAL A 160 -11.85 2.47 -14.79
CA VAL A 160 -12.34 3.01 -16.05
C VAL A 160 -12.07 4.51 -16.06
N ALA A 161 -11.30 4.95 -17.04
CA ALA A 161 -10.98 6.37 -17.24
C ALA A 161 -11.88 6.98 -18.30
N THR A 162 -12.19 8.28 -18.18
CA THR A 162 -12.99 9.02 -19.17
C THR A 162 -12.20 9.40 -20.43
N ALA A 163 -10.87 9.29 -20.38
CA ALA A 163 -9.92 9.48 -21.47
C ALA A 163 -8.59 8.83 -21.08
N ASP A 164 -7.61 8.86 -21.99
CA ASP A 164 -6.29 8.29 -21.76
C ASP A 164 -5.58 8.92 -20.56
N THR A 165 -4.98 8.06 -19.72
CA THR A 165 -4.27 8.45 -18.50
C THR A 165 -3.29 7.37 -18.07
N ILE A 166 -2.47 7.68 -17.05
CA ILE A 166 -1.56 6.72 -16.44
C ILE A 166 -2.11 6.22 -15.11
N LEU A 167 -1.93 4.92 -14.86
CA LEU A 167 -2.40 4.27 -13.64
C LEU A 167 -1.46 3.13 -13.24
N ASN A 168 -1.08 3.11 -11.97
CA ASN A 168 -0.31 2.06 -11.31
C ASN A 168 -0.69 2.05 -9.82
N ILE A 169 -1.62 1.19 -9.43
CA ILE A 169 -2.19 1.13 -8.08
C ILE A 169 -1.61 -0.07 -7.33
N THR A 170 -1.41 0.08 -6.02
CA THR A 170 -1.09 -1.04 -5.12
C THR A 170 -1.75 -0.86 -3.76
N ASN A 171 -1.60 -1.86 -2.88
CA ASN A 171 -1.94 -1.77 -1.46
C ASN A 171 -0.66 -1.60 -0.62
N HIS A 172 -0.72 -0.74 0.39
CA HIS A 172 0.44 -0.36 1.20
C HIS A 172 0.40 -0.97 2.62
N CYS A 173 0.03 -2.25 2.74
CA CYS A 173 0.15 -3.00 3.98
C CYS A 173 1.60 -3.14 4.45
N TYR A 174 1.81 -2.98 5.76
CA TYR A 174 3.07 -3.30 6.42
C TYR A 174 2.86 -4.50 7.30
N TYR A 175 3.62 -5.57 7.09
CA TYR A 175 3.42 -6.83 7.79
C TYR A 175 4.37 -6.99 8.96
N ASN A 176 3.83 -7.46 10.09
CA ASN A 176 4.61 -7.94 11.23
C ASN A 176 3.94 -9.19 11.82
N LEU A 177 4.51 -10.35 11.46
CA LEU A 177 4.00 -11.68 11.83
C LEU A 177 4.17 -12.06 13.32
N SER A 178 4.74 -11.20 14.16
CA SER A 178 4.88 -11.47 15.61
C SER A 178 3.54 -11.43 16.37
N GLY A 179 2.49 -10.91 15.72
CA GLY A 179 1.17 -10.70 16.31
C GLY A 179 1.16 -9.50 17.24
N ASP A 180 0.37 -8.48 16.91
CA ASP A 180 0.25 -7.22 17.67
C ASP A 180 1.61 -6.55 17.94
N TYR A 181 2.54 -6.70 16.99
CA TYR A 181 3.87 -6.06 16.96
C TYR A 181 4.76 -6.34 18.18
N LYS A 182 4.61 -7.50 18.82
CA LYS A 182 5.40 -7.88 20.01
C LYS A 182 6.91 -7.80 19.80
N THR A 183 7.38 -8.04 18.58
CA THR A 183 8.79 -7.92 18.19
C THR A 183 8.93 -7.14 16.90
N THR A 184 10.15 -6.69 16.60
CA THR A 184 10.49 -6.15 15.29
C THR A 184 10.54 -7.29 14.25
N ILE A 185 10.66 -6.92 12.96
CA ILE A 185 10.69 -7.88 11.84
C ILE A 185 12.06 -8.56 11.64
N VAL A 186 13.05 -8.33 12.52
CA VAL A 186 14.43 -8.80 12.31
C VAL A 186 14.53 -10.33 12.24
N ASP A 187 13.67 -11.04 12.95
CA ASP A 187 13.60 -12.50 12.98
C ASP A 187 12.68 -13.09 11.89
N HIS A 188 12.04 -12.23 11.08
CA HIS A 188 11.21 -12.69 9.98
C HIS A 188 12.11 -13.15 8.83
N GLN A 189 11.68 -14.22 8.16
CA GLN A 189 12.39 -14.75 7.01
C GLN A 189 11.71 -14.33 5.71
N LEU A 190 12.45 -13.65 4.84
CA LEU A 190 11.97 -13.19 3.55
C LEU A 190 12.58 -14.03 2.41
N LYS A 191 11.79 -14.32 1.39
CA LYS A 191 12.22 -14.87 0.11
C LYS A 191 11.55 -14.08 -1.02
N VAL A 192 12.33 -13.52 -1.94
CA VAL A 192 11.85 -12.77 -3.10
C VAL A 192 12.41 -13.43 -4.37
N PRO A 193 11.56 -14.00 -5.25
CA PRO A 193 12.01 -14.63 -6.49
C PRO A 193 12.32 -13.58 -7.57
N ALA A 194 13.33 -12.76 -7.32
CA ALA A 194 13.79 -11.70 -8.20
C ALA A 194 15.29 -11.86 -8.48
N THR A 195 15.76 -11.40 -9.63
CA THR A 195 17.18 -11.44 -10.00
C THR A 195 17.83 -10.06 -10.00
N GLN A 196 17.01 -9.02 -10.10
CA GLN A 196 17.44 -7.63 -10.20
C GLN A 196 16.65 -6.74 -9.24
N PHE A 197 17.11 -5.51 -9.06
CA PHE A 197 16.39 -4.46 -8.36
C PHE A 197 16.58 -3.12 -9.06
N VAL A 198 15.66 -2.20 -8.81
CA VAL A 198 15.76 -0.81 -9.25
C VAL A 198 16.60 -0.05 -8.24
N ASN A 199 17.79 0.36 -8.63
CA ASN A 199 18.63 1.23 -7.83
C ASN A 199 18.15 2.69 -7.94
N VAL A 200 18.32 3.45 -6.87
CA VAL A 200 17.71 4.78 -6.70
C VAL A 200 18.70 5.81 -6.20
N ASP A 201 18.43 7.09 -6.47
CA ASP A 201 19.21 8.20 -5.92
C ASP A 201 18.86 8.51 -4.45
N GLU A 202 19.37 9.62 -3.94
CA GLU A 202 19.12 10.10 -2.57
C GLU A 202 17.66 10.51 -2.34
N ASP A 203 16.95 10.88 -3.42
CA ASP A 203 15.53 11.24 -3.42
C ASP A 203 14.64 10.01 -3.71
N LEU A 204 15.24 8.81 -3.75
CA LEU A 204 14.60 7.54 -4.05
C LEU A 204 13.95 7.48 -5.44
N ILE A 205 14.51 8.23 -6.40
CA ILE A 205 14.12 8.19 -7.80
C ILE A 205 14.92 7.09 -8.52
N PRO A 206 14.27 6.23 -9.33
CA PRO A 206 14.95 5.22 -10.14
C PRO A 206 16.08 5.81 -11.00
N ILE A 207 17.26 5.18 -10.94
CA ILE A 207 18.42 5.49 -11.78
C ILE A 207 18.56 4.42 -12.86
N ASP A 208 18.69 3.17 -12.44
CA ASP A 208 18.99 2.02 -13.29
C ASP A 208 18.50 0.71 -12.65
N ILE A 209 18.57 -0.38 -13.42
CA ILE A 209 18.29 -1.74 -12.96
C ILE A 209 19.62 -2.47 -12.84
N GLN A 210 19.87 -3.08 -11.67
CA GLN A 210 21.11 -3.79 -11.37
C GLN A 210 20.80 -5.20 -10.86
N ASP A 211 21.73 -6.13 -11.06
CA ASP A 211 21.69 -7.43 -10.40
C ASP A 211 21.75 -7.27 -8.88
N LEU A 212 21.13 -8.19 -8.15
CA LEU A 212 21.04 -8.13 -6.69
C LEU A 212 22.43 -8.28 -6.02
N PRO A 213 22.92 -7.25 -5.28
CA PRO A 213 24.09 -7.42 -4.42
C PRO A 213 23.71 -8.26 -3.19
N GLN A 214 24.71 -8.74 -2.45
CA GLN A 214 24.52 -9.67 -1.33
C GLN A 214 23.53 -9.12 -0.29
N GLU A 215 23.56 -7.84 0.02
CA GLU A 215 22.70 -7.19 1.00
C GLU A 215 21.23 -7.07 0.57
N MET A 216 20.94 -7.14 -0.73
CA MET A 216 19.58 -7.09 -1.30
C MET A 216 19.10 -8.49 -1.70
N ASP A 217 19.97 -9.49 -1.75
CA ASP A 217 19.60 -10.81 -2.27
C ASP A 217 18.76 -11.65 -1.29
N PHE A 218 17.46 -11.71 -1.53
CA PHE A 218 16.50 -12.59 -0.85
C PHE A 218 16.04 -13.77 -1.72
N ARG A 219 16.78 -14.19 -2.75
CA ARG A 219 16.40 -15.36 -3.58
C ARG A 219 16.29 -16.64 -2.75
N GLN A 220 17.12 -16.74 -1.72
CA GLN A 220 17.01 -17.77 -0.68
C GLN A 220 16.37 -17.19 0.58
N LYS A 221 15.63 -18.04 1.29
CA LYS A 221 14.95 -17.66 2.53
C LYS A 221 15.98 -17.20 3.55
N THR A 222 15.96 -15.90 3.88
CA THR A 222 16.97 -15.25 4.72
C THR A 222 16.30 -14.41 5.79
N TYR A 223 16.88 -14.33 6.99
CA TYR A 223 16.41 -13.42 8.03
C TYR A 223 16.57 -11.96 7.58
N ILE A 224 15.55 -11.14 7.79
CA ILE A 224 15.61 -9.71 7.47
C ILE A 224 16.75 -9.06 8.28
N GLY A 225 16.90 -9.42 9.56
CA GLY A 225 17.96 -8.92 10.42
C GLY A 225 19.37 -9.19 9.91
N ASP A 226 19.61 -10.28 9.18
CA ASP A 226 20.91 -10.55 8.57
C ASP A 226 21.25 -9.57 7.46
N LYS A 227 20.26 -9.13 6.68
CA LYS A 227 20.46 -8.09 5.66
C LYS A 227 20.58 -6.70 6.29
N LEU A 228 19.89 -6.43 7.39
CA LEU A 228 19.98 -5.15 8.10
C LEU A 228 21.38 -4.87 8.71
N LYS A 229 22.24 -5.89 8.85
CA LYS A 229 23.66 -5.69 9.20
C LYS A 229 24.41 -4.84 8.16
N TYR A 230 23.90 -4.76 6.93
CA TYR A 230 24.43 -3.91 5.86
C TYR A 230 23.79 -2.51 5.85
N HIS A 231 23.28 -2.01 6.98
CA HIS A 231 22.61 -0.70 7.07
C HIS A 231 23.42 0.51 6.56
N ASN A 232 24.76 0.39 6.50
CA ASN A 232 25.66 1.40 5.94
C ASN A 232 25.99 1.16 4.44
N SER A 233 25.38 0.17 3.80
CA SER A 233 25.54 -0.05 2.37
C SER A 233 25.05 1.18 1.60
N LYS A 234 25.73 1.50 0.49
CA LYS A 234 25.31 2.57 -0.43
C LYS A 234 23.92 2.34 -1.02
N TYR A 235 23.41 1.11 -1.00
CA TYR A 235 22.06 0.77 -1.48
C TYR A 235 21.00 0.95 -0.39
N PHE A 236 21.36 0.99 0.89
CA PHE A 236 20.37 1.13 1.94
C PHE A 236 19.90 2.58 2.06
N ARG A 237 18.65 2.76 2.47
CA ARG A 237 17.99 4.07 2.59
C ARG A 237 17.31 4.12 3.95
N ASN A 238 17.61 5.16 4.72
CA ASN A 238 17.15 5.31 6.10
C ASN A 238 17.41 4.06 6.98
N GLY A 239 18.54 3.38 6.76
CA GLY A 239 18.92 2.17 7.50
C GLY A 239 18.19 0.89 7.07
N GLY A 240 17.41 0.92 5.98
CA GLY A 240 16.67 -0.24 5.47
C GLY A 240 16.61 -0.31 3.95
N ILE A 241 15.62 -1.06 3.44
CA ILE A 241 15.41 -1.34 2.03
C ILE A 241 14.10 -0.69 1.57
N ASP A 242 14.19 0.23 0.60
CA ASP A 242 13.05 0.89 -0.05
C ASP A 242 13.20 0.83 -1.59
N HIS A 243 13.17 -0.38 -2.16
CA HIS A 243 13.50 -0.63 -3.57
C HIS A 243 12.50 -1.58 -4.23
N CYS A 244 12.30 -1.39 -5.53
CA CYS A 244 11.55 -2.35 -6.35
C CYS A 244 12.46 -3.52 -6.74
N TYR A 245 11.97 -4.74 -6.52
CA TYR A 245 12.61 -5.97 -7.01
C TYR A 245 12.03 -6.33 -8.37
N SER A 246 12.88 -6.80 -9.29
CA SER A 246 12.51 -7.18 -10.65
C SER A 246 13.06 -8.56 -11.00
N ALA A 247 12.30 -9.30 -11.81
CA ALA A 247 12.61 -10.68 -12.18
C ALA A 247 13.46 -10.73 -13.45
#